data_AF-A0A7I7ML64-F1
#
_entry.id   AF-A0A7I7ML64-F1
#
_cell.length_a   1.000
_cell.length_b   1.000
_cell.length_c   1.000
_cell.angle_alpha   90.00
_cell.angle_beta   90.00
_cell.angle_gamma   90.00
#
_symmetry.space_group_name_H-M   'P 1'
#
loop_
_entity.id
_entity.type
_entity.pdbx_description
1 polymer ?
#
loop_
_entity_poly.entity_id
_entity_poly.type
_entity_poly.pdbx_seq_one_letter_code
_entity_poly.pdbx_strand_id
1 'polypeptide(L)'
;MTLTDDLLAEAAAMRAINAALGGATIVGGDIAAAAVEYAVNHWQVLPLRGKVPAIAGGRGVLDATDDVATVARWWGGEHAGANIGGRVPESMVVIDVDPRHGGNDSIARHERRHGRLPETLTTLSGRGDGGRHLFFRRPAGKLSGRRLGPGLDVKTSSGYTVLPPSIHAGTGQPYRRVVAPVAAPPAWLVALLLPERARPATRRRPRHLPPMRGASIADRYSAATSWHDVLVPRGWRCLDTDPDADGARWVHPTHTSACSATIRHGCLFVYSTNTPFDVTEPGNPKGYTRFRAYATLNHNGDLKAAARALKETVQ
;
A
#
# COMPACT_ATOMS: atom_id res chain seq x y z
N MET A 1 26.66 21.56 31.48
CA MET A 1 25.43 21.34 30.70
C MET A 1 25.88 20.83 29.35
N THR A 2 25.45 19.64 28.94
CA THR A 2 25.76 19.11 27.60
C THR A 2 24.73 19.62 26.60
N LEU A 3 25.06 19.69 25.31
CA LEU A 3 24.12 20.07 24.24
C LEU A 3 22.82 19.23 24.28
N THR A 4 22.93 17.97 24.72
CA THR A 4 21.79 17.07 24.96
C THR A 4 20.89 17.55 26.10
N ASP A 5 21.46 18.03 27.20
CA ASP A 5 20.71 18.57 28.35
C ASP A 5 19.97 19.87 27.95
N ASP A 6 20.61 20.71 27.13
CA ASP A 6 20.03 21.95 26.62
C ASP A 6 18.83 21.67 25.70
N LEU A 7 18.94 20.71 24.77
CA LEU A 7 17.83 20.30 23.89
C LEU A 7 16.65 19.69 24.66
N LEU A 8 16.92 18.96 25.75
CA LEU A 8 15.86 18.42 26.61
C LEU A 8 15.15 19.52 27.41
N ALA A 9 15.90 20.48 27.92
CA ALA A 9 15.34 21.66 28.60
C ALA A 9 14.52 22.53 27.63
N GLU A 10 15.01 22.72 26.41
CA GLU A 10 14.32 23.43 25.34
C GLU A 10 13.05 22.68 24.89
N ALA A 11 13.09 21.35 24.77
CA ALA A 11 11.92 20.53 24.49
C ALA A 11 10.84 20.64 25.59
N ALA A 12 11.26 20.70 26.86
CA ALA A 12 10.35 20.94 27.98
C ALA A 12 9.73 22.35 27.93
N ALA A 13 10.51 23.37 27.58
CA ALA A 13 10.01 24.74 27.36
C ALA A 13 9.06 24.82 26.15
N MET A 14 9.39 24.13 25.05
CA MET A 14 8.54 24.04 23.86
C MET A 14 7.22 23.32 24.14
N ARG A 15 7.19 22.31 25.03
CA ARG A 15 5.93 21.70 25.51
C ARG A 15 5.07 22.71 26.27
N ALA A 16 5.67 23.56 27.10
CA ALA A 16 4.96 24.60 27.83
C ALA A 16 4.43 25.71 26.91
N ILE A 17 5.18 26.08 25.87
CA ILE A 17 4.82 27.13 24.91
C ILE A 17 3.79 26.63 23.88
N ASN A 18 3.91 25.40 23.35
CA ASN A 18 2.98 24.84 22.37
C ASN A 18 1.59 24.52 22.96
N ALA A 19 1.50 24.23 24.26
CA ALA A 19 0.22 24.16 24.96
C ALA A 19 -0.50 25.53 25.03
N ALA A 20 0.24 26.64 24.90
CA ALA A 20 -0.28 27.99 25.03
C ALA A 20 -0.48 28.74 23.70
N LEU A 21 0.22 28.39 22.62
CA LEU A 21 0.35 29.27 21.43
C LEU A 21 0.13 28.63 20.05
N GLY A 22 -0.52 27.48 19.94
CA GLY A 22 -1.16 27.06 18.67
C GLY A 22 -0.28 27.11 17.42
N GLY A 23 0.98 26.67 17.51
CA GLY A 23 1.88 26.49 16.37
C GLY A 23 2.53 27.79 15.88
N ALA A 24 3.63 28.20 16.53
CA ALA A 24 4.52 29.23 16.01
C ALA A 24 5.77 28.58 15.37
N THR A 25 6.11 29.05 14.17
CA THR A 25 7.26 28.60 13.36
C THR A 25 8.53 29.33 13.82
N ILE A 26 9.62 28.62 14.12
CA ILE A 26 10.93 29.27 14.28
C ILE A 26 11.56 29.45 12.89
N VAL A 27 11.75 30.71 12.52
CA VAL A 27 12.45 31.15 11.31
C VAL A 27 13.96 31.08 11.59
N GLY A 28 14.67 30.20 10.88
CA GLY A 28 16.15 30.17 10.83
C GLY A 28 16.88 29.23 11.81
N GLY A 29 16.17 28.36 12.53
CA GLY A 29 16.74 27.53 13.61
C GLY A 29 17.40 26.23 13.15
N ASP A 30 18.46 25.86 13.87
CA ASP A 30 19.20 24.60 13.83
C ASP A 30 18.35 23.37 13.41
N ILE A 31 18.89 22.57 12.50
CA ILE A 31 18.25 21.33 12.02
C ILE A 31 17.98 20.35 13.17
N ALA A 32 18.78 20.38 14.23
CA ALA A 32 18.55 19.61 15.45
C ALA A 32 17.26 20.04 16.16
N ALA A 33 17.08 21.35 16.39
CA ALA A 33 15.88 21.90 17.02
C ALA A 33 14.62 21.58 16.19
N ALA A 34 14.71 21.68 14.86
CA ALA A 34 13.60 21.29 13.98
C ALA A 34 13.27 19.79 14.06
N ALA A 35 14.26 18.90 14.15
CA ALA A 35 14.04 17.47 14.31
C ALA A 35 13.30 17.17 15.62
N VAL A 36 13.67 17.83 16.71
CA VAL A 36 12.99 17.74 18.00
C VAL A 36 11.58 18.31 17.93
N GLU A 37 11.37 19.46 17.27
CA GLU A 37 10.03 20.03 17.04
C GLU A 37 9.11 19.02 16.35
N TYR A 38 9.58 18.34 15.30
CA TYR A 38 8.81 17.30 14.63
C TYR A 38 8.42 16.17 15.57
N ALA A 39 9.37 15.65 16.35
CA ALA A 39 9.13 14.57 17.31
C ALA A 39 8.09 14.98 18.38
N VAL A 40 8.20 16.20 18.91
CA VAL A 40 7.23 16.77 19.85
C VAL A 40 5.83 16.86 19.23
N ASN A 41 5.73 17.08 17.92
CA ASN A 41 4.49 17.10 17.16
C ASN A 41 4.11 15.73 16.57
N HIS A 42 4.62 14.63 17.14
CA HIS A 42 4.30 13.25 16.77
C HIS A 42 4.65 12.86 15.33
N TRP A 43 5.61 13.55 14.72
CA TRP A 43 6.24 13.07 13.49
C TRP A 43 7.34 12.08 13.84
N GLN A 44 7.22 10.87 13.29
CA GLN A 44 8.31 9.91 13.33
C GLN A 44 9.42 10.35 12.37
N VAL A 45 10.56 10.74 12.92
CA VAL A 45 11.71 11.25 12.16
C VAL A 45 12.92 10.32 12.23
N LEU A 46 13.79 10.44 11.24
CA LEU A 46 15.07 9.73 11.16
C LEU A 46 16.13 10.61 10.49
N PRO A 47 17.42 10.48 10.85
CA PRO A 47 18.50 11.23 10.20
C PRO A 47 18.78 10.69 8.80
N LEU A 48 19.06 11.60 7.87
CA LEU A 48 19.37 11.32 6.48
C LEU A 48 20.73 11.90 6.08
N ARG A 49 21.49 11.13 5.28
CA ARG A 49 22.61 11.63 4.48
C ARG A 49 22.11 11.97 3.08
N GLY A 50 21.96 13.27 2.80
CA GLY A 50 21.25 13.72 1.60
C GLY A 50 19.77 13.33 1.67
N LYS A 51 19.38 12.26 0.96
CA LYS A 51 18.01 11.72 0.95
C LYS A 51 17.91 10.27 1.46
N VAL A 52 19.02 9.68 1.90
CA VAL A 52 19.12 8.26 2.29
C VAL A 52 19.25 8.16 3.81
N PRO A 53 18.62 7.19 4.49
CA PRO A 53 18.77 6.99 5.93
C PRO A 53 20.23 6.90 6.35
N ALA A 54 20.61 7.60 7.42
CA ALA A 54 21.99 7.70 7.88
C ALA A 54 22.38 6.67 8.96
N ILE A 55 21.39 6.00 9.56
CA ILE A 55 21.61 5.00 10.62
C ILE A 55 22.29 3.77 10.01
N ALA A 56 23.54 3.53 10.40
CA ALA A 56 24.31 2.38 9.94
C ALA A 56 23.68 1.06 10.41
N GLY A 57 23.51 0.11 9.49
CA GLY A 57 22.84 -1.17 9.78
C GLY A 57 21.33 -1.06 10.10
N GLY A 58 20.74 0.12 9.85
CA GLY A 58 19.33 0.38 10.12
C GLY A 58 18.36 -0.34 9.19
N ARG A 59 17.08 -0.32 9.55
CA ARG A 59 15.93 -0.87 8.82
C ARG A 59 15.27 0.16 7.91
N GLY A 60 16.01 1.21 7.56
CA GLY A 60 15.55 2.31 6.71
C GLY A 60 14.45 3.13 7.39
N VAL A 61 13.32 3.33 6.71
CA VAL A 61 12.19 4.12 7.22
C VAL A 61 11.62 3.60 8.55
N LEU A 62 11.80 2.31 8.83
CA LEU A 62 11.27 1.67 10.03
C LEU A 62 12.02 2.08 11.31
N ASP A 63 13.15 2.76 11.20
CA ASP A 63 13.84 3.34 12.36
C ASP A 63 13.33 4.73 12.73
N ALA A 64 12.42 5.31 11.93
CA ALA A 64 11.82 6.59 12.26
C ALA A 64 11.05 6.53 13.59
N THR A 65 11.28 7.52 14.46
CA THR A 65 10.69 7.58 15.80
C THR A 65 10.31 9.02 16.16
N ASP A 66 9.30 9.16 17.01
CA ASP A 66 8.91 10.41 17.66
C ASP A 66 9.36 10.46 19.14
N ASP A 67 10.13 9.47 19.59
CA ASP A 67 10.79 9.52 20.90
C ASP A 67 11.80 10.66 20.96
N VAL A 68 11.42 11.75 21.64
CA VAL A 68 12.19 12.98 21.75
C VAL A 68 13.60 12.74 22.28
N ALA A 69 13.77 11.84 23.24
CA ALA A 69 15.10 11.55 23.81
C ALA A 69 16.03 10.90 22.77
N THR A 70 15.51 9.95 21.99
CA THR A 70 16.25 9.35 20.87
C THR A 70 16.58 10.35 19.78
N VAL A 71 15.63 11.21 19.41
CA VAL A 71 15.83 12.24 18.38
C VAL A 71 16.87 13.27 18.84
N ALA A 72 16.78 13.77 20.07
CA ALA A 72 17.77 14.69 20.64
C ALA A 72 19.17 14.06 20.67
N ARG A 73 19.29 12.79 21.03
CA ARG A 73 20.58 12.06 21.03
C ARG A 73 21.17 11.92 19.62
N TRP A 74 20.36 11.65 18.60
CA TRP A 74 20.86 11.55 17.23
C TRP A 74 21.44 12.89 16.75
N TRP A 75 20.67 13.96 16.86
CA TRP A 75 21.09 15.27 16.34
C TRP A 75 22.06 16.04 17.25
N GLY A 76 22.13 15.71 18.54
CA GLY A 76 23.16 16.20 19.47
C GLY A 76 24.46 15.38 19.43
N GLY A 77 24.52 14.32 18.63
CA GLY A 77 25.63 13.36 18.59
C GLY A 77 26.07 13.00 17.17
N GLU A 78 26.12 11.70 16.86
CA GLU A 78 26.67 11.15 15.62
C GLU A 78 25.99 11.66 14.33
N HIS A 79 24.75 12.15 14.44
CA HIS A 79 23.98 12.67 13.31
C HIS A 79 23.77 14.18 13.39
N ALA A 80 24.66 14.90 14.07
CA ALA A 80 24.69 16.36 14.05
C ALA A 80 24.72 16.89 12.61
N GLY A 81 23.84 17.84 12.31
CA GLY A 81 23.70 18.42 10.96
C GLY A 81 23.04 17.51 9.91
N ALA A 82 22.63 16.29 10.25
CA ALA A 82 21.97 15.40 9.30
C ALA A 82 20.62 15.94 8.84
N ASN A 83 20.27 15.65 7.58
CA ASN A 83 18.94 15.96 7.06
C ASN A 83 17.85 15.18 7.80
N ILE A 84 16.63 15.71 7.80
CA ILE A 84 15.49 15.13 8.50
C ILE A 84 14.62 14.36 7.49
N GLY A 85 14.51 13.05 7.71
CA GLY A 85 13.47 12.24 7.11
C GLY A 85 12.26 12.22 8.02
N GLY A 86 11.06 12.37 7.47
CA GLY A 86 9.80 12.19 8.17
C GLY A 86 9.03 11.05 7.56
N ARG A 87 8.84 9.96 8.31
CA ARG A 87 7.93 8.89 7.92
C ARG A 87 6.53 9.50 7.77
N VAL A 88 5.87 9.21 6.66
CA VAL A 88 4.54 9.78 6.40
C VAL A 88 3.55 9.19 7.43
N PRO A 89 2.80 10.01 8.19
CA PRO A 89 1.83 9.51 9.15
C PRO A 89 0.77 8.62 8.48
N GLU A 90 0.25 7.61 9.19
CA GLU A 90 -0.79 6.72 8.65
C GLU A 90 -2.08 7.49 8.31
N SER A 91 -2.32 8.64 8.95
CA SER A 91 -3.46 9.52 8.63
C SER A 91 -3.26 10.37 7.37
N MET A 92 -2.09 10.30 6.72
CA MET A 92 -1.72 11.14 5.59
C MET A 92 -1.28 10.36 4.36
N VAL A 93 -1.35 11.05 3.22
CA VAL A 93 -0.74 10.65 1.95
C VAL A 93 -0.03 11.86 1.36
N VAL A 94 1.11 11.64 0.72
CA VAL A 94 1.88 12.70 0.08
C VAL A 94 1.89 12.48 -1.43
N ILE A 95 1.62 13.56 -2.18
CA ILE A 95 1.89 13.63 -3.61
C ILE A 95 3.23 14.33 -3.79
N ASP A 96 4.24 13.58 -4.21
CA ASP A 96 5.58 14.06 -4.52
C ASP A 96 5.62 14.49 -5.99
N VAL A 97 5.86 15.78 -6.22
CA VAL A 97 5.93 16.39 -7.55
C VAL A 97 7.40 16.55 -7.91
N ASP A 98 7.89 15.79 -8.90
CA ASP A 98 9.24 15.92 -9.48
C ASP A 98 9.15 16.57 -10.88
N PRO A 99 9.48 17.88 -11.00
CA PRO A 99 9.48 18.60 -12.26
C PRO A 99 10.32 17.94 -13.36
N ARG A 100 11.43 17.28 -12.99
CA ARG A 100 12.37 16.68 -13.95
C ARG A 100 11.79 15.45 -14.65
N HIS A 101 10.72 14.89 -14.10
CA HIS A 101 9.99 13.77 -14.67
C HIS A 101 8.59 14.19 -15.16
N GLY A 102 8.37 15.50 -15.36
CA GLY A 102 7.10 16.04 -15.88
C GLY A 102 6.03 16.28 -14.81
N GLY A 103 6.40 16.31 -13.52
CA GLY A 103 5.45 16.47 -12.42
C GLY A 103 4.64 17.77 -12.48
N ASN A 104 5.29 18.89 -12.84
CA ASN A 104 4.61 20.19 -12.99
C ASN A 104 3.58 20.17 -14.13
N ASP A 105 3.89 19.52 -15.25
CA ASP A 105 2.94 19.41 -16.36
C ASP A 105 1.79 18.47 -16.02
N SER A 106 2.10 17.35 -15.33
CA SER A 106 1.10 16.38 -14.90
C SER A 106 0.11 16.97 -13.91
N ILE A 107 0.58 17.70 -12.91
CA ILE A 107 -0.31 18.32 -11.92
C ILE A 107 -1.16 19.42 -12.57
N ALA A 108 -0.56 20.27 -13.41
CA ALA A 108 -1.28 21.33 -14.11
C ALA A 108 -2.35 20.78 -15.07
N ARG A 109 -2.08 19.65 -15.73
CA ARG A 109 -3.07 18.95 -16.58
C ARG A 109 -4.26 18.46 -15.77
N HIS A 110 -4.02 17.87 -14.59
CA HIS A 110 -5.11 17.43 -13.71
C HIS A 110 -5.93 18.62 -13.19
N GLU A 111 -5.27 19.69 -12.76
CA GLU A 111 -5.95 20.89 -12.28
C GLU A 111 -6.81 21.55 -13.36
N ARG A 112 -6.33 21.61 -14.62
CA ARG A 112 -7.13 22.08 -15.76
C ARG A 112 -8.35 21.20 -16.05
N ARG A 113 -8.21 19.88 -15.88
CA ARG A 113 -9.27 18.92 -16.21
C ARG A 113 -10.30 18.75 -15.11
N HIS A 114 -9.88 18.86 -13.84
CA HIS A 114 -10.68 18.43 -12.69
C HIS A 114 -10.86 19.51 -11.61
N GLY A 115 -10.20 20.66 -11.75
CA GLY A 115 -10.17 21.72 -10.75
C GLY A 115 -8.88 21.73 -9.93
N ARG A 116 -8.53 22.91 -9.41
CA ARG A 116 -7.30 23.14 -8.64
C ARG A 116 -7.23 22.28 -7.38
N LEU A 117 -6.02 21.92 -6.97
CA LEU A 117 -5.81 21.34 -5.65
C LEU A 117 -6.07 22.41 -4.58
N PRO A 118 -6.67 22.03 -3.43
CA PRO A 118 -6.76 22.94 -2.31
C PRO A 118 -5.36 23.24 -1.77
N GLU A 119 -5.20 24.40 -1.15
CA GLU A 119 -4.03 24.67 -0.34
C GLU A 119 -3.93 23.63 0.77
N THR A 120 -2.73 23.13 0.99
CA THR A 120 -2.46 22.09 1.98
C THR A 120 -1.01 22.19 2.46
N LEU A 121 -0.71 21.59 3.61
CA LEU A 121 0.66 21.49 4.12
C LEU A 121 1.59 21.04 2.98
N THR A 122 2.61 21.84 2.71
CA THR A 122 3.49 21.63 1.57
C THR A 122 4.93 21.78 1.98
N THR A 123 5.78 20.86 1.51
CA THR A 123 7.24 21.01 1.58
C THR A 123 7.75 21.36 0.20
N LEU A 124 8.41 22.51 0.06
CA LEU A 124 9.09 22.93 -1.15
C LEU A 124 10.54 22.43 -1.15
N SER A 125 10.98 21.89 -2.27
CA SER A 125 12.37 21.50 -2.49
C SER A 125 13.29 22.72 -2.54
N GLY A 126 14.47 22.63 -1.92
CA GLY A 126 15.55 23.61 -2.07
C GLY A 126 16.11 23.70 -3.50
N ARG A 127 15.69 22.83 -4.43
CA ARG A 127 16.16 22.88 -5.82
C ARG A 127 15.70 24.13 -6.58
N GLY A 128 14.53 24.69 -6.25
CA GLY A 128 14.00 25.89 -6.91
C GLY A 128 13.33 25.65 -8.28
N ASP A 129 13.11 24.40 -8.68
CA ASP A 129 12.46 24.02 -9.95
C ASP A 129 10.94 23.76 -9.82
N GLY A 130 10.38 24.02 -8.63
CA GLY A 130 8.98 23.75 -8.30
C GLY A 130 8.72 22.35 -7.72
N GLY A 131 9.76 21.55 -7.48
CA GLY A 131 9.61 20.25 -6.81
C GLY A 131 9.06 20.41 -5.39
N ARG A 132 8.07 19.60 -5.03
CA ARG A 132 7.33 19.76 -3.77
C ARG A 132 6.61 18.50 -3.33
N HIS A 133 6.42 18.36 -2.02
CA HIS A 133 5.58 17.35 -1.39
C HIS A 133 4.28 17.99 -0.92
N LEU A 134 3.14 17.55 -1.44
CA LEU A 134 1.81 18.00 -1.05
C LEU A 134 1.19 16.97 -0.10
N PHE A 135 0.90 17.35 1.14
CA PHE A 135 0.37 16.45 2.16
C PHE A 135 -1.15 16.52 2.19
N PHE A 136 -1.85 15.39 2.13
CA PHE A 136 -3.31 15.31 2.23
C PHE A 136 -3.72 14.29 3.29
N ARG A 137 -4.96 14.39 3.80
CA ARG A 137 -5.56 13.33 4.61
C ARG A 137 -5.65 12.06 3.79
N ARG A 138 -5.29 10.93 4.38
CA ARG A 138 -5.27 9.62 3.70
C ARG A 138 -6.68 9.13 3.39
N PRO A 139 -7.04 8.87 2.12
CA PRO A 139 -8.25 8.15 1.79
C PRO A 139 -8.17 6.69 2.25
N ALA A 140 -9.31 6.12 2.65
CA ALA A 140 -9.38 4.70 2.99
C ALA A 140 -9.08 3.80 1.78
N GLY A 141 -8.37 2.70 2.01
CA GLY A 141 -8.06 1.68 0.99
C GLY A 141 -6.60 1.66 0.54
N LYS A 142 -6.29 0.73 -0.38
CA LYS A 142 -4.95 0.60 -0.96
C LYS A 142 -4.73 1.71 -1.98
N LEU A 143 -3.74 2.58 -1.76
CA LEU A 143 -3.43 3.68 -2.67
C LEU A 143 -2.39 3.27 -3.73
N SER A 144 -2.48 3.87 -4.91
CA SER A 144 -1.53 3.72 -6.01
C SER A 144 -1.33 5.03 -6.78
N GLY A 145 -0.08 5.34 -7.12
CA GLY A 145 0.25 6.51 -7.96
C GLY A 145 0.14 6.28 -9.47
N ARG A 146 -0.17 5.06 -9.92
CA ARG A 146 -0.08 4.66 -11.34
C ARG A 146 -0.87 5.54 -12.31
N ARG A 147 -1.94 6.20 -11.84
CA ARG A 147 -2.85 7.02 -12.65
C ARG A 147 -2.60 8.53 -12.52
N LEU A 148 -1.65 8.95 -11.68
CA LEU A 148 -1.28 10.36 -11.54
C LEU A 148 -0.52 10.86 -12.77
N GLY A 149 0.22 9.98 -13.44
CA GLY A 149 1.01 10.32 -14.62
C GLY A 149 2.46 10.69 -14.26
N PRO A 150 3.27 11.05 -15.27
CA PRO A 150 4.71 11.25 -15.11
C PRO A 150 5.07 12.28 -14.03
N GLY A 151 6.09 11.96 -13.25
CA GLY A 151 6.68 12.85 -12.24
C GLY A 151 5.80 13.13 -11.03
N LEU A 152 4.74 12.34 -10.82
CA LEU A 152 3.90 12.37 -9.64
C LEU A 152 3.94 11.03 -8.92
N ASP A 153 4.53 11.01 -7.73
CA ASP A 153 4.64 9.82 -6.90
C ASP A 153 3.76 9.91 -5.65
N VAL A 154 3.35 8.75 -5.14
CA VAL A 154 2.56 8.64 -3.91
C VAL A 154 3.45 8.10 -2.80
N LYS A 155 3.52 8.83 -1.68
CA LYS A 155 4.19 8.35 -0.46
C LYS A 155 3.18 8.16 0.66
N THR A 156 3.33 7.05 1.36
CA THR A 156 2.50 6.61 2.49
C THR A 156 3.40 6.20 3.65
N SER A 157 2.83 5.70 4.74
CA SER A 157 3.54 5.25 5.94
C SER A 157 4.58 4.15 5.76
N SER A 158 4.62 3.50 4.59
CA SER A 158 5.70 2.59 4.19
C SER A 158 6.94 3.33 3.68
N GLY A 159 6.93 4.66 3.67
CA GLY A 159 8.00 5.51 3.19
C GLY A 159 8.09 6.83 3.96
N TYR A 160 9.00 7.70 3.52
CA TYR A 160 9.29 8.97 4.17
C TYR A 160 9.46 10.09 3.14
N THR A 161 9.41 11.32 3.63
CA THR A 161 9.73 12.54 2.90
C THR A 161 10.94 13.22 3.53
N VAL A 162 11.65 14.04 2.75
CA VAL A 162 12.63 14.98 3.32
C VAL A 162 11.85 16.16 3.90
N LEU A 163 12.12 16.49 5.17
CA LEU A 163 11.42 17.52 5.93
C LEU A 163 12.25 18.80 6.04
N PRO A 164 11.64 20.00 5.96
CA PRO A 164 12.30 21.28 6.26
C PRO A 164 12.90 21.28 7.68
N PRO A 165 14.06 21.92 7.93
CA PRO A 165 14.85 22.75 7.03
C PRO A 165 15.99 21.99 6.33
N SER A 166 15.87 20.67 6.11
CA SER A 166 16.91 19.85 5.44
C SER A 166 17.53 20.53 4.23
N ILE A 167 18.80 20.24 3.94
CA ILE A 167 19.55 20.86 2.86
C ILE A 167 19.51 20.01 1.59
N HIS A 168 19.13 20.60 0.47
CA HIS A 168 19.15 19.93 -0.83
C HIS A 168 20.59 19.74 -1.32
N ALA A 169 21.02 18.48 -1.47
CA ALA A 169 22.41 18.09 -1.76
C ALA A 169 23.02 18.75 -3.00
N GLY A 170 22.21 19.07 -4.03
CA GLY A 170 22.71 19.66 -5.27
C GLY A 170 22.78 21.19 -5.28
N THR A 171 22.02 21.88 -4.42
CA THR A 171 21.92 23.36 -4.45
C THR A 171 22.37 24.01 -3.15
N GLY A 172 22.54 23.25 -2.06
CA GLY A 172 22.83 23.79 -0.74
C GLY A 172 21.67 24.58 -0.11
N GLN A 173 20.54 24.71 -0.80
CA GLN A 173 19.39 25.47 -0.35
C GLN A 173 18.46 24.60 0.52
N PRO A 174 17.81 25.19 1.54
CA PRO A 174 16.95 24.44 2.43
C PRO A 174 15.62 24.05 1.75
N TYR A 175 15.10 22.90 2.13
CA TYR A 175 13.69 22.58 1.99
C TYR A 175 12.88 23.53 2.88
N ARG A 176 11.75 24.03 2.38
CA ARG A 176 10.91 25.02 3.09
C ARG A 176 9.50 24.50 3.32
N ARG A 177 8.94 24.82 4.48
CA ARG A 177 7.54 24.51 4.82
C ARG A 177 6.65 25.66 4.37
N VAL A 178 5.58 25.35 3.64
CA VAL A 178 4.44 26.25 3.46
C VAL A 178 3.36 25.77 4.42
N VAL A 179 3.08 26.59 5.42
CA VAL A 179 2.14 26.25 6.50
C VAL A 179 0.72 26.36 5.98
N ALA A 180 -0.01 25.24 6.05
CA ALA A 180 -1.44 25.16 5.82
C ALA A 180 -1.97 23.90 6.52
N PRO A 181 -3.26 23.83 6.87
CA PRO A 181 -3.86 22.60 7.38
C PRO A 181 -3.69 21.45 6.38
N VAL A 182 -3.57 20.22 6.88
CA VAL A 182 -3.60 19.04 6.01
C VAL A 182 -5.02 18.87 5.46
N ALA A 183 -5.19 19.20 4.18
CA ALA A 183 -6.47 19.22 3.50
C ALA A 183 -6.98 17.82 3.19
N ALA A 184 -8.31 17.69 3.06
CA ALA A 184 -8.89 16.52 2.41
C ALA A 184 -8.52 16.53 0.91
N PRO A 185 -8.10 15.40 0.33
CA PRO A 185 -7.84 15.34 -1.11
C PRO A 185 -9.17 15.52 -1.88
N PRO A 186 -9.18 16.28 -2.99
CA PRO A 186 -10.39 16.43 -3.79
C PRO A 186 -10.81 15.08 -4.40
N ALA A 187 -12.10 14.94 -4.68
CA ALA A 187 -12.68 13.67 -5.15
C ALA A 187 -11.97 13.10 -6.39
N TRP A 188 -11.53 13.96 -7.31
CA TRP A 188 -10.78 13.53 -8.49
C TRP A 188 -9.41 12.93 -8.13
N LEU A 189 -8.71 13.48 -7.13
CA LEU A 189 -7.43 12.95 -6.68
C LEU A 189 -7.64 11.60 -6.00
N VAL A 190 -8.65 11.48 -5.14
CA VAL A 190 -9.06 10.21 -4.52
C VAL A 190 -9.35 9.16 -5.60
N ALA A 191 -10.08 9.52 -6.64
CA ALA A 191 -10.42 8.61 -7.73
C ALA A 191 -9.19 8.15 -8.54
N LEU A 192 -8.12 8.95 -8.62
CA LEU A 192 -6.86 8.55 -9.26
C LEU A 192 -5.98 7.68 -8.34
N LEU A 193 -6.02 7.94 -7.03
CA LEU A 193 -5.24 7.23 -6.01
C LEU A 193 -5.79 5.86 -5.69
N LEU A 194 -7.10 5.70 -5.73
CA LEU A 194 -7.72 4.39 -5.52
C LEU A 194 -7.61 3.55 -6.78
N PRO A 195 -7.41 2.23 -6.64
CA PRO A 195 -7.58 1.32 -7.76
C PRO A 195 -8.95 1.59 -8.35
N GLU A 196 -9.02 1.62 -9.68
CA GLU A 196 -10.31 1.67 -10.36
C GLU A 196 -11.12 0.52 -9.76
N ARG A 197 -12.25 0.84 -9.11
CA ARG A 197 -13.22 -0.19 -8.73
C ARG A 197 -13.37 -1.01 -10.00
N ALA A 198 -13.07 -2.31 -9.94
CA ALA A 198 -13.35 -3.17 -11.05
C ALA A 198 -14.79 -2.84 -11.45
N ARG A 199 -14.98 -2.21 -12.63
CA ARG A 199 -16.32 -2.10 -13.19
C ARG A 199 -16.88 -3.50 -13.02
N PRO A 200 -18.04 -3.71 -12.36
CA PRO A 200 -18.63 -5.05 -12.28
C PRO A 200 -18.57 -5.54 -13.71
N ALA A 201 -17.72 -6.56 -13.95
CA ALA A 201 -17.21 -6.83 -15.29
C ALA A 201 -18.43 -6.84 -16.17
N THR A 202 -18.57 -5.85 -17.08
CA THR A 202 -19.76 -5.71 -17.92
C THR A 202 -20.03 -7.09 -18.41
N ARG A 203 -21.09 -7.72 -17.88
CA ARG A 203 -21.30 -9.17 -17.87
C ARG A 203 -20.93 -9.62 -19.26
N ARG A 204 -19.70 -10.15 -19.43
CA ARG A 204 -19.12 -10.24 -20.77
C ARG A 204 -20.13 -11.10 -21.48
N ARG A 205 -20.83 -10.52 -22.47
CA ARG A 205 -21.63 -11.33 -23.40
C ARG A 205 -20.73 -12.50 -23.71
N PRO A 206 -21.15 -13.75 -23.45
CA PRO A 206 -20.28 -14.89 -23.65
C PRO A 206 -19.66 -14.68 -25.01
N ARG A 207 -18.33 -14.58 -25.07
CA ARG A 207 -17.67 -14.55 -26.36
C ARG A 207 -18.21 -15.82 -27.01
N HIS A 208 -18.96 -15.66 -28.11
CA HIS A 208 -19.10 -16.75 -29.05
C HIS A 208 -17.67 -17.04 -29.48
N LEU A 209 -17.03 -17.96 -28.75
CA LEU A 209 -15.87 -18.65 -29.21
C LEU A 209 -16.29 -19.23 -30.56
N PRO A 210 -15.48 -19.07 -31.62
CA PRO A 210 -15.71 -19.87 -32.82
C PRO A 210 -15.80 -21.33 -32.37
N PRO A 211 -16.69 -22.15 -32.95
CA PRO A 211 -16.93 -23.50 -32.47
C PRO A 211 -15.61 -24.27 -32.51
N MET A 212 -14.98 -24.41 -31.34
CA MET A 212 -13.76 -25.18 -31.21
C MET A 212 -14.17 -26.65 -31.22
N ARG A 213 -14.06 -27.26 -32.40
CA ARG A 213 -14.02 -28.71 -32.53
C ARG A 213 -12.89 -29.22 -31.61
N GLY A 214 -13.22 -30.02 -30.59
CA GLY A 214 -12.25 -30.84 -29.85
C GLY A 214 -12.04 -30.58 -28.36
N ALA A 215 -12.76 -29.66 -27.69
CA ALA A 215 -12.59 -29.47 -26.24
C ALA A 215 -13.05 -30.71 -25.45
N SER A 216 -12.18 -31.24 -24.57
CA SER A 216 -12.50 -32.41 -23.74
C SER A 216 -13.65 -32.09 -22.77
N ILE A 217 -14.32 -33.13 -22.26
CA ILE A 217 -15.40 -32.94 -21.26
C ILE A 217 -14.88 -32.24 -20.00
N ALA A 218 -13.63 -32.52 -19.62
CA ALA A 218 -12.97 -31.86 -18.51
C ALA A 218 -12.83 -30.35 -18.74
N ASP A 219 -12.46 -29.94 -19.96
CA ASP A 219 -12.31 -28.52 -20.32
C ASP A 219 -13.65 -27.82 -20.37
N ARG A 220 -14.66 -28.45 -20.98
CA ARG A 220 -16.03 -27.93 -21.02
C ARG A 220 -16.63 -27.76 -19.64
N TYR A 221 -16.46 -28.76 -18.77
CA TYR A 221 -16.92 -28.67 -17.39
C TYR A 221 -16.19 -27.57 -16.62
N SER A 222 -14.85 -27.51 -16.73
CA SER A 222 -14.07 -26.50 -16.00
C SER A 222 -14.37 -25.07 -16.45
N ALA A 223 -14.78 -24.88 -17.71
CA ALA A 223 -15.19 -23.59 -18.26
C ALA A 223 -16.64 -23.20 -17.92
N ALA A 224 -17.52 -24.18 -17.70
CA ALA A 224 -18.95 -23.95 -17.46
C ALA A 224 -19.33 -23.91 -15.97
N THR A 225 -18.51 -24.46 -15.09
CA THR A 225 -18.82 -24.65 -13.66
C THR A 225 -18.05 -23.65 -12.80
N SER A 226 -18.65 -23.11 -11.75
CA SER A 226 -17.98 -22.25 -10.75
C SER A 226 -17.36 -23.07 -9.60
N TRP A 227 -16.43 -22.49 -8.84
CA TRP A 227 -15.94 -23.13 -7.61
C TRP A 227 -17.03 -23.25 -6.53
N HIS A 228 -18.01 -22.34 -6.56
CA HIS A 228 -19.22 -22.46 -5.74
C HIS A 228 -19.96 -23.77 -6.03
N ASP A 229 -20.23 -24.07 -7.28
CA ASP A 229 -20.99 -25.26 -7.68
C ASP A 229 -20.24 -26.57 -7.41
N VAL A 230 -18.91 -26.53 -7.34
CA VAL A 230 -18.09 -27.72 -7.02
C VAL A 230 -17.99 -27.95 -5.51
N LEU A 231 -17.79 -26.90 -4.71
CA LEU A 231 -17.39 -27.01 -3.31
C LEU A 231 -18.55 -26.86 -2.31
N VAL A 232 -19.47 -25.91 -2.55
CA VAL A 232 -20.57 -25.62 -1.62
C VAL A 232 -21.51 -26.80 -1.42
N PRO A 233 -21.88 -27.60 -2.45
CA PRO A 233 -22.67 -28.82 -2.23
C PRO A 233 -22.01 -29.85 -1.31
N ARG A 234 -20.70 -29.73 -1.07
CA ARG A 234 -19.92 -30.58 -0.16
C ARG A 234 -19.62 -29.89 1.17
N GLY A 235 -20.36 -28.84 1.50
CA GLY A 235 -20.31 -28.14 2.78
C GLY A 235 -19.14 -27.17 2.91
N TRP A 236 -18.34 -26.95 1.87
CA TRP A 236 -17.28 -25.94 1.90
C TRP A 236 -17.88 -24.54 1.88
N ARG A 237 -17.21 -23.62 2.58
CA ARG A 237 -17.65 -22.22 2.67
C ARG A 237 -16.57 -21.29 2.12
N CYS A 238 -16.98 -20.39 1.22
CA CYS A 238 -16.10 -19.32 0.76
C CYS A 238 -16.06 -18.20 1.81
N LEU A 239 -14.87 -17.65 2.07
CA LEU A 239 -14.67 -16.53 2.99
C LEU A 239 -14.59 -15.17 2.28
N ASP A 240 -14.48 -15.19 0.97
CA ASP A 240 -14.37 -14.00 0.15
C ASP A 240 -15.63 -13.83 -0.71
N THR A 241 -15.85 -12.62 -1.23
CA THR A 241 -17.10 -12.27 -1.93
C THR A 241 -17.26 -12.94 -3.29
N ASP A 242 -16.14 -13.32 -3.93
CA ASP A 242 -16.12 -14.00 -5.22
C ASP A 242 -15.47 -15.39 -5.06
N PRO A 243 -16.23 -16.48 -5.20
CA PRO A 243 -15.75 -17.85 -5.04
C PRO A 243 -14.68 -18.27 -6.07
N ASP A 244 -14.63 -17.60 -7.22
CA ASP A 244 -13.73 -17.93 -8.34
C ASP A 244 -12.53 -16.98 -8.46
N ALA A 245 -12.48 -15.92 -7.65
CA ALA A 245 -11.41 -14.94 -7.70
C ALA A 245 -10.05 -15.55 -7.37
N ASP A 246 -9.02 -15.10 -8.10
CA ASP A 246 -7.63 -15.38 -7.75
C ASP A 246 -7.33 -14.77 -6.38
N GLY A 247 -7.04 -15.59 -5.38
CA GLY A 247 -7.03 -15.13 -3.99
C GLY A 247 -8.00 -15.88 -3.09
N ALA A 248 -9.17 -16.28 -3.62
CA ALA A 248 -10.34 -16.67 -2.84
C ALA A 248 -10.04 -17.81 -1.86
N ARG A 249 -10.41 -17.61 -0.60
CA ARG A 249 -10.17 -18.52 0.53
C ARG A 249 -11.41 -19.35 0.81
N TRP A 250 -11.17 -20.62 1.09
CA TRP A 250 -12.19 -21.63 1.31
C TRP A 250 -11.92 -22.42 2.59
N VAL A 251 -12.98 -22.75 3.31
CA VAL A 251 -12.92 -23.55 4.55
C VAL A 251 -13.72 -24.83 4.37
N HIS A 252 -13.11 -25.96 4.73
CA HIS A 252 -13.74 -27.28 4.75
C HIS A 252 -14.64 -27.42 6.00
N PRO A 253 -15.83 -28.06 5.92
CA PRO A 253 -16.80 -28.10 7.02
C PRO A 253 -16.30 -28.75 8.32
N THR A 254 -15.34 -29.67 8.24
CA THR A 254 -14.82 -30.40 9.42
C THR A 254 -13.56 -29.78 10.03
N HIS A 255 -13.13 -28.59 9.60
CA HIS A 255 -11.87 -27.98 10.04
C HIS A 255 -12.06 -26.73 10.91
N THR A 256 -11.19 -26.56 11.90
CA THR A 256 -11.16 -25.40 12.83
C THR A 256 -10.22 -24.28 12.37
N SER A 257 -9.42 -24.48 11.33
CA SER A 257 -8.53 -23.42 10.81
C SER A 257 -9.28 -22.34 10.05
N ALA A 258 -8.74 -21.13 10.14
CA ALA A 258 -9.27 -19.95 9.46
C ALA A 258 -9.27 -20.03 7.92
N CYS A 259 -8.56 -20.99 7.31
CA CYS A 259 -8.54 -21.21 5.85
C CYS A 259 -8.03 -22.65 5.55
N SER A 260 -8.75 -23.39 4.70
CA SER A 260 -8.40 -24.77 4.31
C SER A 260 -7.82 -24.87 2.88
N ALA A 261 -8.20 -23.95 1.99
CA ALA A 261 -7.74 -23.93 0.60
C ALA A 261 -7.81 -22.52 0.00
N THR A 262 -7.06 -22.29 -1.08
CA THR A 262 -7.20 -21.05 -1.87
C THR A 262 -7.27 -21.30 -3.37
N ILE A 263 -7.92 -20.40 -4.09
CA ILE A 263 -7.91 -20.37 -5.55
C ILE A 263 -6.69 -19.59 -6.04
N ARG A 264 -5.87 -20.23 -6.87
CA ARG A 264 -4.77 -19.58 -7.60
C ARG A 264 -4.76 -20.01 -9.06
N HIS A 265 -4.68 -19.06 -9.98
CA HIS A 265 -4.67 -19.30 -11.42
C HIS A 265 -5.83 -20.18 -11.91
N GLY A 266 -7.00 -20.08 -11.26
CA GLY A 266 -8.20 -20.87 -11.55
C GLY A 266 -8.22 -22.29 -10.96
N CYS A 267 -7.17 -22.70 -10.24
CA CYS A 267 -7.06 -24.00 -9.59
C CYS A 267 -7.22 -23.88 -8.07
N LEU A 268 -7.75 -24.94 -7.44
CA LEU A 268 -7.83 -25.08 -6.00
C LEU A 268 -6.53 -25.66 -5.45
N PHE A 269 -5.92 -24.98 -4.49
CA PHE A 269 -4.76 -25.45 -3.72
C PHE A 269 -5.19 -25.66 -2.28
N VAL A 270 -5.06 -26.90 -1.79
CA VAL A 270 -5.55 -27.30 -0.47
C VAL A 270 -4.38 -27.43 0.51
N TYR A 271 -4.54 -26.90 1.72
CA TYR A 271 -3.50 -26.89 2.75
C TYR A 271 -3.87 -27.73 3.99
N SER A 272 -5.08 -28.28 4.02
CA SER A 272 -5.59 -29.09 5.13
C SER A 272 -5.57 -30.57 4.81
N THR A 273 -5.04 -31.37 5.73
CA THR A 273 -4.92 -32.84 5.63
C THR A 273 -6.23 -33.57 5.85
N ASN A 274 -7.26 -32.93 6.42
CA ASN A 274 -8.56 -33.56 6.69
C ASN A 274 -9.56 -33.32 5.55
N THR A 275 -9.11 -33.52 4.32
CA THR A 275 -9.92 -33.38 3.10
C THR A 275 -9.58 -34.54 2.16
N PRO A 276 -10.45 -34.90 1.20
CA PRO A 276 -10.14 -35.92 0.21
C PRO A 276 -9.11 -35.47 -0.84
N PHE A 277 -8.55 -34.26 -0.70
CA PHE A 277 -7.55 -33.70 -1.61
C PHE A 277 -6.14 -33.90 -1.08
N ASP A 278 -5.20 -34.03 -2.00
CA ASP A 278 -3.79 -33.99 -1.65
C ASP A 278 -3.41 -32.57 -1.20
N VAL A 279 -2.66 -32.50 -0.10
CA VAL A 279 -2.15 -31.25 0.43
C VAL A 279 -1.06 -30.69 -0.48
N THR A 280 -1.11 -29.38 -0.69
CA THR A 280 -0.08 -28.59 -1.34
C THR A 280 0.98 -28.18 -0.33
N GLU A 281 2.25 -28.48 -0.64
CA GLU A 281 3.41 -28.13 0.19
C GLU A 281 4.36 -27.16 -0.54
N PRO A 282 5.18 -26.36 0.19
CA PRO A 282 6.23 -25.55 -0.42
C PRO A 282 7.20 -26.42 -1.24
N GLY A 283 7.22 -26.23 -2.56
CA GLY A 283 8.05 -27.01 -3.49
C GLY A 283 7.34 -28.14 -4.23
N ASN A 284 6.12 -28.51 -3.83
CA ASN A 284 5.30 -29.51 -4.53
C ASN A 284 3.82 -29.06 -4.62
N PRO A 285 3.52 -28.03 -5.44
CA PRO A 285 2.17 -27.46 -5.53
C PRO A 285 1.21 -28.42 -6.25
N LYS A 286 0.10 -28.77 -5.59
CA LYS A 286 -0.93 -29.65 -6.15
C LYS A 286 -2.23 -28.89 -6.39
N GLY A 287 -2.34 -28.33 -7.60
CA GLY A 287 -3.51 -27.61 -8.06
C GLY A 287 -4.57 -28.54 -8.67
N TYR A 288 -5.82 -28.40 -8.23
CA TYR A 288 -6.96 -29.10 -8.80
C TYR A 288 -7.73 -28.17 -9.74
N THR A 289 -7.95 -28.59 -10.98
CA THR A 289 -8.96 -27.96 -11.83
C THR A 289 -10.37 -28.27 -11.29
N ARG A 290 -11.39 -27.52 -11.68
CA ARG A 290 -12.77 -27.77 -11.25
C ARG A 290 -13.24 -29.19 -11.58
N PHE A 291 -12.89 -29.70 -12.76
CA PHE A 291 -13.18 -31.09 -13.12
C PHE A 291 -12.46 -32.11 -12.23
N ARG A 292 -11.16 -31.92 -11.95
CA ARG A 292 -10.43 -32.81 -11.04
C ARG A 292 -10.98 -32.75 -9.63
N ALA A 293 -11.37 -31.56 -9.15
CA ALA A 293 -11.98 -31.43 -7.84
C ALA A 293 -13.36 -32.06 -7.75
N TYR A 294 -14.18 -31.92 -8.80
CA TYR A 294 -15.44 -32.64 -8.92
C TYR A 294 -15.20 -34.16 -8.89
N ALA A 295 -14.23 -34.68 -9.64
CA ALA A 295 -13.90 -36.10 -9.62
C ALA A 295 -13.45 -36.57 -8.23
N THR A 296 -12.58 -35.81 -7.54
CA THR A 296 -12.14 -36.11 -6.17
C THR A 296 -13.31 -36.16 -5.19
N LEU A 297 -14.25 -35.21 -5.26
CA LEU A 297 -15.36 -35.09 -4.31
C LEU A 297 -16.53 -36.05 -4.57
N ASN A 298 -16.72 -36.48 -5.83
CA ASN A 298 -17.94 -37.21 -6.24
C ASN A 298 -17.65 -38.63 -6.71
N HIS A 299 -16.42 -38.91 -7.12
CA HIS A 299 -16.02 -40.17 -7.77
C HIS A 299 -14.68 -40.70 -7.21
N ASN A 300 -14.30 -40.30 -5.98
CA ASN A 300 -13.04 -40.71 -5.32
C ASN A 300 -11.78 -40.48 -6.18
N GLY A 301 -11.79 -39.44 -7.02
CA GLY A 301 -10.69 -39.09 -7.91
C GLY A 301 -10.69 -39.83 -9.27
N ASP A 302 -11.66 -40.70 -9.54
CA ASP A 302 -11.79 -41.37 -10.83
C ASP A 302 -12.29 -40.39 -11.91
N LEU A 303 -11.33 -39.92 -12.72
CA LEU A 303 -11.58 -38.99 -13.82
C LEU A 303 -12.44 -39.59 -14.93
N LYS A 304 -12.40 -40.91 -15.16
CA LYS A 304 -13.18 -41.58 -16.21
C LYS A 304 -14.64 -41.72 -15.78
N ALA A 305 -14.88 -42.15 -14.54
CA ALA A 305 -16.22 -42.22 -13.96
C ALA A 305 -16.87 -40.82 -13.93
N ALA A 306 -16.12 -39.79 -13.50
CA ALA A 306 -16.59 -38.41 -13.50
C ALA A 306 -16.95 -37.90 -14.90
N ALA A 307 -16.11 -38.16 -15.92
CA ALA A 307 -16.39 -37.75 -17.29
C ALA A 307 -17.61 -38.48 -17.88
N ARG A 308 -17.85 -39.73 -17.48
CA ARG A 308 -19.03 -40.52 -17.90
C ARG A 308 -20.31 -39.96 -17.28
N ALA A 309 -20.32 -39.70 -15.98
CA ALA A 309 -21.47 -39.11 -15.30
C ALA A 309 -21.88 -37.76 -15.92
N LEU A 310 -20.91 -36.92 -16.27
CA LEU A 310 -21.16 -35.64 -16.93
C LEU A 310 -21.61 -35.76 -18.39
N LYS A 311 -21.32 -36.87 -19.08
CA LYS A 311 -21.89 -37.15 -20.42
C LYS A 311 -23.38 -37.49 -20.32
N GLU A 312 -23.74 -38.30 -19.34
CA GLU A 312 -25.10 -38.79 -19.13
C GLU A 312 -26.06 -37.69 -18.63
N THR A 313 -25.54 -36.62 -18.01
CA THR A 313 -26.35 -35.46 -17.55
C THR A 313 -26.64 -34.44 -18.69
N VAL A 314 -26.01 -34.57 -19.85
CA VAL A 314 -26.11 -33.61 -20.98
C VAL A 314 -26.91 -34.20 -22.18
N GLN A 315 -27.48 -35.41 -22.00
CA GLN A 315 -28.48 -36.00 -22.88
C GLN A 315 -29.87 -35.86 -22.28
#